data_AF-E4Z9X4-F1
#
_entry.id   AF-E4Z9X4-F1
#
_cell.length_a   1.000
_cell.length_b   1.000
_cell.length_c   1.000
_cell.angle_alpha   90.00
_cell.angle_beta   90.00
_cell.angle_gamma   90.00
#
_symmetry.space_group_name_H-M   'P 1'
#
loop_
_entity.id
_entity.type
_entity.pdbx_description
1 polymer ?
#
loop_
_entity_poly.entity_id
_entity_poly.type
_entity_poly.pdbx_seq_one_letter_code
_entity_poly.pdbx_strand_id
1 'polypeptide(L)'
;MFKQISCLAAASLLLTGCMGSKIDCSNEAGLSALQNIIIEAVEMQMRSNNGDLTLSSVRASIAKIGMAVESIRTSKNDPNSNKVFCEGKLTLSLPSDLIEDARASLKAGGKNDNIEQFLSGFNYQKSAAAANKYQIDLIYNLQPTDDGKQVYAEPEDSTNAVSGISKLLDYALSKNKIINQKLEEKRIEEEEARQAELMRKEEKERQAEVKRQQTIIEDEMRPTDEMESTVW
;
A
#
# COMPACT_ATOMS: atom_id res chain seq x y z
N MET A 1 -90.68 4.33 -14.80
CA MET A 1 -90.59 2.96 -15.35
C MET A 1 -89.13 2.59 -15.49
N PHE A 2 -88.76 1.46 -14.91
CA PHE A 2 -87.43 0.86 -14.90
C PHE A 2 -86.99 0.39 -16.30
N LYS A 3 -85.70 0.56 -16.64
CA LYS A 3 -84.90 -0.52 -17.26
C LYS A 3 -83.39 -0.28 -17.16
N GLN A 4 -82.82 -0.94 -16.15
CA GLN A 4 -81.56 -1.71 -16.14
C GLN A 4 -81.16 -2.30 -17.53
N ILE A 5 -79.92 -2.65 -17.92
CA ILE A 5 -78.64 -3.03 -17.29
C ILE A 5 -77.62 -3.13 -18.46
N SER A 6 -76.34 -2.80 -18.23
CA SER A 6 -75.16 -3.61 -18.63
C SER A 6 -73.89 -2.77 -18.68
N CYS A 7 -73.24 -2.61 -17.53
CA CYS A 7 -71.82 -2.30 -17.45
C CYS A 7 -71.03 -3.59 -17.74
N LEU A 8 -70.41 -3.67 -18.91
CA LEU A 8 -69.37 -4.65 -19.21
C LEU A 8 -68.08 -4.19 -18.53
N ALA A 9 -67.83 -4.69 -17.31
CA ALA A 9 -66.54 -4.57 -16.65
C ALA A 9 -65.57 -5.58 -17.27
N ALA A 10 -64.72 -5.10 -18.18
CA ALA A 10 -63.55 -5.83 -18.64
C ALA A 10 -62.49 -5.79 -17.52
N ALA A 11 -62.48 -6.82 -16.67
CA ALA A 11 -61.39 -7.06 -15.74
C ALA A 11 -60.19 -7.63 -16.52
N SER A 12 -59.40 -6.75 -17.11
CA SER A 12 -58.04 -7.08 -17.56
C SER A 12 -57.18 -7.33 -16.32
N LEU A 13 -56.98 -8.61 -15.98
CA LEU A 13 -55.93 -9.07 -15.09
C LEU A 13 -54.57 -8.66 -15.69
N LEU A 14 -54.10 -7.47 -15.33
CA LEU A 14 -52.69 -7.14 -15.46
C LEU A 14 -51.95 -8.06 -14.47
N LEU A 15 -51.33 -9.11 -15.01
CA LEU A 15 -50.19 -9.75 -14.37
C LEU A 15 -49.05 -8.71 -14.33
N THR A 16 -49.15 -7.74 -13.43
CA THR A 16 -47.97 -7.06 -12.93
C THR A 16 -47.23 -8.09 -12.11
N GLY A 17 -46.39 -8.89 -12.77
CA GLY A 17 -45.30 -9.56 -12.10
C GLY A 17 -44.58 -8.49 -11.30
N CYS A 18 -44.60 -8.63 -9.98
CA CYS A 18 -43.89 -7.75 -9.07
C CYS A 18 -42.39 -8.04 -9.23
N MET A 19 -41.81 -7.65 -10.37
CA MET A 19 -40.37 -7.51 -10.49
C MET A 19 -40.00 -6.36 -9.58
N GLY A 20 -39.28 -6.65 -8.49
CA GLY A 20 -38.73 -5.62 -7.63
C GLY A 20 -38.04 -4.53 -8.46
N SER A 21 -38.20 -3.28 -8.07
CA SER A 21 -37.61 -2.16 -8.80
C SER A 21 -36.09 -2.32 -8.85
N LYS A 22 -35.53 -2.30 -10.07
CA LYS A 22 -34.07 -2.23 -10.25
C LYS A 22 -33.54 -0.94 -9.61
N ILE A 23 -32.36 -1.03 -9.01
CA ILE A 23 -31.68 0.11 -8.39
C ILE A 23 -30.65 0.70 -9.34
N ASP A 24 -30.34 1.98 -9.15
CA ASP A 24 -29.27 2.65 -9.89
C ASP A 24 -27.89 2.27 -9.33
N CYS A 25 -26.88 2.27 -10.20
CA CYS A 25 -25.49 2.03 -9.81
C CYS A 25 -24.94 3.07 -8.81
N SER A 26 -25.58 4.23 -8.72
CA SER A 26 -25.29 5.29 -7.76
C SER A 26 -26.10 5.20 -6.45
N ASN A 27 -26.79 4.08 -6.21
CA ASN A 27 -27.55 3.87 -4.97
C ASN A 27 -26.63 3.97 -3.75
N GLU A 28 -26.96 4.89 -2.83
CA GLU A 28 -26.12 5.23 -1.67
C GLU A 28 -25.87 4.03 -0.74
N ALA A 29 -26.89 3.22 -0.47
CA ALA A 29 -26.76 2.03 0.36
C ALA A 29 -25.83 0.99 -0.29
N GLY A 30 -25.95 0.79 -1.60
CA GLY A 30 -25.06 -0.08 -2.37
C GLY A 30 -23.62 0.41 -2.40
N LEU A 31 -23.39 1.72 -2.61
CA LEU A 31 -22.05 2.30 -2.56
C LEU A 31 -21.43 2.20 -1.17
N SER A 32 -22.21 2.41 -0.11
CA SER A 32 -21.75 2.24 1.26
C SER A 32 -21.37 0.78 1.55
N ALA A 33 -22.20 -0.18 1.11
CA ALA A 33 -21.89 -1.61 1.23
C ALA A 33 -20.59 -1.96 0.48
N LEU A 34 -20.40 -1.43 -0.73
CA LEU A 34 -19.19 -1.63 -1.52
C LEU A 34 -17.93 -1.08 -0.82
N GLN A 35 -18.03 0.14 -0.28
CA GLN A 35 -16.93 0.75 0.49
C GLN A 35 -16.59 -0.09 1.73
N ASN A 36 -17.59 -0.59 2.45
CA ASN A 36 -17.36 -1.44 3.61
C ASN A 36 -16.65 -2.75 3.25
N ILE A 37 -17.00 -3.38 2.12
CA ILE A 37 -16.29 -4.57 1.63
C ILE A 37 -14.81 -4.26 1.37
N ILE A 38 -14.50 -3.13 0.74
CA ILE A 38 -13.12 -2.72 0.48
C ILE A 38 -12.39 -2.43 1.81
N ILE A 39 -13.03 -1.72 2.75
CA ILE A 39 -12.48 -1.46 4.09
C ILE A 39 -12.15 -2.76 4.82
N GLU A 40 -13.09 -3.70 4.87
CA GLU A 40 -12.91 -4.99 5.52
C GLU A 40 -11.76 -5.79 4.89
N ALA A 41 -11.66 -5.78 3.55
CA ALA A 41 -10.56 -6.41 2.83
C ALA A 41 -9.20 -5.77 3.16
N VAL A 42 -9.14 -4.44 3.26
CA VAL A 42 -7.93 -3.70 3.68
C VAL A 42 -7.55 -4.08 5.11
N GLU A 43 -8.50 -4.12 6.04
CA GLU A 43 -8.27 -4.55 7.42
C GLU A 43 -7.71 -5.98 7.49
N MET A 44 -8.29 -6.91 6.73
CA MET A 44 -7.83 -8.29 6.68
C MET A 44 -6.40 -8.39 6.14
N GLN A 45 -6.07 -7.69 5.05
CA GLN A 45 -4.72 -7.70 4.48
C GLN A 45 -3.69 -7.01 5.40
N MET A 46 -4.10 -5.98 6.14
CA MET A 46 -3.23 -5.32 7.12
C MET A 46 -2.90 -6.24 8.29
N ARG A 47 -3.87 -7.03 8.78
CA ARG A 47 -3.66 -8.02 9.84
C ARG A 47 -2.72 -9.14 9.43
N SER A 48 -2.85 -9.65 8.21
CA SER A 48 -1.98 -10.75 7.73
C SER A 48 -0.52 -10.34 7.62
N ASN A 49 -0.26 -9.05 7.34
CA ASN A 49 1.07 -8.55 7.05
C ASN A 49 1.80 -7.96 8.27
N ASN A 50 1.07 -7.57 9.32
CA ASN A 50 1.64 -6.83 10.46
C ASN A 50 1.08 -7.30 11.81
N GLY A 51 1.73 -8.28 12.43
CA GLY A 51 1.38 -8.76 13.77
C GLY A 51 1.50 -7.69 14.87
N ASP A 52 2.29 -6.63 14.65
CA ASP A 52 2.54 -5.57 15.63
C ASP A 52 1.50 -4.44 15.60
N LEU A 53 0.69 -4.33 14.53
CA LEU A 53 -0.28 -3.25 14.39
C LEU A 53 -1.61 -3.63 15.04
N THR A 54 -2.15 -2.74 15.87
CA THR A 54 -3.48 -2.95 16.45
C THR A 54 -4.58 -2.70 15.41
N LEU A 55 -5.66 -3.46 15.48
CA LEU A 55 -6.83 -3.25 14.63
C LEU A 55 -7.39 -1.82 14.73
N SER A 56 -7.38 -1.27 15.95
CA SER A 56 -7.90 0.06 16.23
C SER A 56 -7.08 1.14 15.51
N SER A 57 -5.75 1.02 15.45
CA SER A 57 -4.91 1.98 14.72
C SER A 57 -5.09 1.86 13.21
N VAL A 58 -5.24 0.65 12.68
CA VAL A 58 -5.57 0.42 11.26
C VAL A 58 -6.89 1.07 10.91
N ARG A 59 -7.95 0.79 11.68
CA ARG A 59 -9.30 1.38 11.49
C ARG A 59 -9.30 2.90 11.55
N ALA A 60 -8.64 3.45 12.57
CA ALA A 60 -8.53 4.90 12.71
C ALA A 60 -7.82 5.54 11.51
N SER A 61 -6.84 4.84 10.93
CA SER A 61 -6.11 5.32 9.76
C SER A 61 -6.93 5.22 8.47
N ILE A 62 -7.66 4.11 8.28
CA ILE A 62 -8.59 3.96 7.15
C ILE A 62 -9.69 5.03 7.22
N ALA A 63 -10.26 5.30 8.39
CA ALA A 63 -11.31 6.29 8.57
C ALA A 63 -10.89 7.74 8.23
N LYS A 64 -9.59 8.04 8.25
CA LYS A 64 -9.05 9.34 7.80
C LYS A 64 -8.94 9.45 6.28
N ILE A 65 -8.94 8.32 5.56
CA ILE A 65 -8.93 8.32 4.10
C ILE A 65 -10.35 8.56 3.61
N GLY A 66 -10.57 9.66 2.90
CA GLY A 66 -11.86 9.89 2.26
C GLY A 66 -12.03 8.92 1.09
N MET A 67 -13.02 8.02 1.15
CA MET A 67 -13.35 7.11 0.05
C MET A 67 -14.68 7.48 -0.58
N ALA A 68 -14.70 7.57 -1.91
CA ALA A 68 -15.90 7.81 -2.70
C ALA A 68 -15.85 7.00 -3.98
N VAL A 69 -16.99 6.54 -4.48
CA VAL A 69 -17.09 5.99 -5.84
C VAL A 69 -17.71 7.06 -6.72
N GLU A 70 -16.96 7.49 -7.72
CA GLU A 70 -17.32 8.60 -8.61
C GLU A 70 -17.35 8.13 -10.07
N SER A 71 -17.83 8.96 -10.99
CA SER A 71 -17.90 8.63 -12.43
C SER A 71 -18.63 7.30 -12.71
N ILE A 72 -19.76 7.10 -12.02
CA ILE A 72 -20.52 5.84 -12.03
C ILE A 72 -21.36 5.74 -13.31
N ARG A 73 -21.35 4.56 -13.92
CA ARG A 73 -22.26 4.19 -15.02
C ARG A 73 -22.77 2.77 -14.87
N THR A 74 -23.99 2.55 -15.34
CA THR A 74 -24.52 1.21 -15.54
C THR A 74 -23.90 0.60 -16.80
N SER A 75 -23.24 -0.55 -16.66
CA SER A 75 -22.67 -1.30 -17.77
C SER A 75 -23.69 -2.27 -18.36
N LYS A 76 -24.42 -3.00 -17.50
CA LYS A 76 -25.44 -3.96 -17.91
C LYS A 76 -26.50 -4.13 -16.83
N ASN A 77 -27.75 -4.39 -17.26
CA ASN A 77 -28.81 -4.87 -16.39
C ASN A 77 -29.03 -6.36 -16.62
N ASP A 78 -29.18 -7.15 -15.56
CA ASP A 78 -29.60 -8.54 -15.69
C ASP A 78 -31.09 -8.57 -16.12
N PRO A 79 -31.47 -9.26 -17.20
CA PRO A 79 -32.88 -9.38 -17.62
C PRO A 79 -33.70 -10.30 -16.70
N ASN A 80 -33.05 -11.20 -15.97
CA ASN A 80 -33.69 -12.25 -15.18
C ASN A 80 -33.64 -11.98 -13.68
N SER A 81 -33.00 -10.89 -13.24
CA SER A 81 -32.91 -10.51 -11.82
C SER A 81 -32.88 -8.99 -11.64
N ASN A 82 -32.89 -8.54 -10.38
CA ASN A 82 -32.72 -7.13 -10.02
C ASN A 82 -31.24 -6.71 -9.94
N LYS A 83 -30.31 -7.59 -10.36
CA LYS A 83 -28.86 -7.31 -10.36
C LYS A 83 -28.52 -6.30 -11.46
N VAL A 84 -27.72 -5.30 -11.10
CA VAL A 84 -27.15 -4.31 -12.01
C VAL A 84 -25.63 -4.38 -11.95
N PHE A 85 -24.98 -4.31 -13.12
CA PHE A 85 -23.53 -4.31 -13.28
C PHE A 85 -23.08 -2.88 -13.55
N CYS A 86 -22.11 -2.43 -12.78
CA CYS A 86 -21.72 -1.04 -12.63
C CYS A 86 -20.22 -0.89 -12.84
N GLU A 87 -19.84 0.26 -13.36
CA GLU A 87 -18.45 0.69 -13.45
C GLU A 87 -18.33 2.08 -12.86
N GLY A 88 -17.29 2.32 -12.08
CA GLY A 88 -16.99 3.63 -11.50
C GLY A 88 -15.51 3.76 -11.18
N LYS A 89 -15.15 4.87 -10.52
CA LYS A 89 -13.80 5.14 -10.03
C LYS A 89 -13.82 5.26 -8.52
N LEU A 90 -13.12 4.37 -7.82
CA LEU A 90 -12.84 4.54 -6.41
C LEU A 90 -11.83 5.67 -6.25
N THR A 91 -12.27 6.77 -5.65
CA THR A 91 -11.46 7.94 -5.33
C THR A 91 -11.05 7.93 -3.87
N LEU A 92 -9.74 7.97 -3.63
CA LEU A 92 -9.13 8.17 -2.33
C LEU A 92 -8.75 9.64 -2.17
N SER A 93 -9.14 10.24 -1.05
CA SER A 93 -8.65 11.53 -0.58
C SER A 93 -7.71 11.27 0.58
N LEU A 94 -6.40 11.33 0.31
CA LEU A 94 -5.39 11.00 1.30
C LEU A 94 -5.10 12.21 2.18
N PRO A 95 -5.10 12.06 3.51
CA PRO A 95 -4.73 13.14 4.40
C PRO A 95 -3.21 13.39 4.33
N SER A 96 -2.78 14.62 4.61
CA SER A 96 -1.38 15.03 4.44
C SER A 96 -0.44 14.29 5.38
N ASP A 97 -0.86 14.00 6.62
CA ASP A 97 -0.07 13.23 7.59
C ASP A 97 0.25 11.83 7.07
N LEU A 98 -0.74 11.14 6.50
CA LEU A 98 -0.54 9.81 5.91
C LEU A 98 0.43 9.84 4.73
N ILE A 99 0.30 10.84 3.85
CA ILE A 99 1.21 11.04 2.72
C ILE A 99 2.64 11.21 3.24
N GLU A 100 2.88 12.18 4.13
CA GLU A 100 4.23 12.47 4.61
C GLU A 100 4.84 11.30 5.38
N ASP A 101 4.03 10.58 6.17
CA ASP A 101 4.50 9.41 6.90
C ASP A 101 4.91 8.28 5.95
N ALA A 102 4.11 7.98 4.93
CA ALA A 102 4.47 7.00 3.92
C ALA A 102 5.73 7.40 3.14
N ARG A 103 5.88 8.68 2.78
CA ARG A 103 7.07 9.20 2.08
C ARG A 103 8.33 9.04 2.91
N ALA A 104 8.27 9.40 4.18
CA ALA A 104 9.40 9.25 5.10
C ALA A 104 9.86 7.78 5.18
N SER A 105 8.91 6.84 5.28
CA SER A 105 9.18 5.40 5.29
C SER A 105 9.79 4.89 3.98
N LEU A 106 9.22 5.29 2.84
CA LEU A 106 9.73 4.92 1.52
C LEU A 106 11.17 5.41 1.35
N LYS A 107 11.43 6.68 1.67
CA LYS A 107 12.77 7.28 1.61
C LYS A 107 13.76 6.57 2.52
N ALA A 108 13.38 6.30 3.77
CA ALA A 108 14.22 5.56 4.72
C ALA A 108 14.53 4.15 4.21
N GLY A 109 13.55 3.49 3.57
CA GLY A 109 13.71 2.19 2.92
C GLY A 109 14.49 2.21 1.60
N GLY A 110 15.04 3.35 1.17
CA GLY A 110 15.77 3.49 -0.09
C GLY A 110 14.89 3.38 -1.34
N LYS A 111 13.57 3.54 -1.19
CA LYS A 111 12.59 3.52 -2.28
C LYS A 111 12.29 4.94 -2.74
N ASN A 112 11.70 5.04 -3.93
CA ASN A 112 11.16 6.30 -4.42
C ASN A 112 10.01 6.75 -3.51
N ASP A 113 10.08 7.99 -3.00
CA ASP A 113 9.13 8.60 -2.07
C ASP A 113 8.04 9.41 -2.80
N ASN A 114 7.88 9.22 -4.10
CA ASN A 114 6.76 9.77 -4.85
C ASN A 114 5.51 8.89 -4.66
N ILE A 115 4.53 9.38 -3.90
CA ILE A 115 3.26 8.68 -3.63
C ILE A 115 2.47 8.39 -4.91
N GLU A 116 2.50 9.28 -5.89
CA GLU A 116 1.83 9.05 -7.17
C GLU A 116 2.45 7.87 -7.92
N GLN A 117 3.77 7.82 -8.00
CA GLN A 117 4.47 6.68 -8.60
C GLN A 117 4.26 5.40 -7.80
N PHE A 118 4.29 5.47 -6.47
CA PHE A 118 4.00 4.33 -5.61
C PHE A 118 2.60 3.76 -5.86
N LEU A 119 1.57 4.60 -5.87
CA LEU A 119 0.18 4.20 -6.08
C LEU A 119 -0.09 3.75 -7.52
N SER A 120 0.64 4.29 -8.50
CA SER A 120 0.56 3.82 -9.89
C SER A 120 0.95 2.36 -10.07
N GLY A 121 1.79 1.81 -9.19
CA GLY A 121 2.11 0.38 -9.15
C GLY A 121 0.91 -0.51 -8.78
N PHE A 122 -0.18 0.08 -8.30
CA PHE A 122 -1.46 -0.55 -8.03
C PHE A 122 -2.57 -0.01 -8.93
N ASN A 123 -2.21 0.54 -10.10
CA ASN A 123 -3.12 1.12 -11.08
C ASN A 123 -3.94 2.35 -10.62
N TYR A 124 -3.55 2.97 -9.50
CA TYR A 124 -4.12 4.27 -9.15
C TYR A 124 -3.52 5.36 -10.05
N GLN A 125 -4.37 6.29 -10.45
CA GLN A 125 -4.02 7.48 -11.17
C GLN A 125 -4.30 8.70 -10.30
N LYS A 126 -3.51 9.76 -10.45
CA LYS A 126 -3.81 11.01 -9.77
C LYS A 126 -5.08 11.63 -10.34
N SER A 127 -5.98 12.03 -9.45
CA SER A 127 -7.19 12.75 -9.85
C SER A 127 -6.84 14.15 -10.33
N ALA A 128 -7.47 14.60 -11.41
CA ALA A 128 -7.35 15.99 -11.86
C ALA A 128 -7.99 16.99 -10.87
N ALA A 129 -8.85 16.52 -9.96
CA ALA A 129 -9.60 17.38 -9.04
C ALA A 129 -8.75 17.94 -7.89
N ALA A 130 -7.73 17.21 -7.41
CA ALA A 130 -6.87 17.66 -6.32
C ALA A 130 -5.56 16.86 -6.25
N ALA A 131 -4.50 17.49 -5.74
CA ALA A 131 -3.15 16.89 -5.67
C ALA A 131 -3.05 15.67 -4.74
N ASN A 132 -3.90 15.56 -3.73
CA ASN A 132 -3.94 14.47 -2.76
C ASN A 132 -5.04 13.44 -3.05
N LYS A 133 -5.63 13.49 -4.24
CA LYS A 133 -6.67 12.55 -4.67
C LYS A 133 -6.15 11.56 -5.69
N TYR A 134 -6.47 10.30 -5.50
CA TYR A 134 -6.05 9.19 -6.35
C TYR A 134 -7.24 8.30 -6.70
N GLN A 135 -7.29 7.79 -7.92
CA GLN A 135 -8.44 7.09 -8.47
C GLN A 135 -8.03 5.77 -9.11
N ILE A 136 -8.83 4.73 -8.90
CA ILE A 136 -8.70 3.44 -9.59
C ILE A 136 -10.07 3.05 -10.15
N ASP A 137 -10.09 2.43 -11.33
CA ASP A 137 -11.32 1.89 -11.90
C ASP A 137 -11.81 0.71 -11.04
N LEU A 138 -13.12 0.69 -10.81
CA LEU A 138 -13.79 -0.32 -9.99
C LEU A 138 -15.03 -0.83 -10.74
N ILE A 139 -15.04 -2.13 -11.00
CA ILE A 139 -16.19 -2.83 -11.56
C ILE A 139 -16.90 -3.54 -10.41
N TYR A 140 -18.21 -3.36 -10.32
CA TYR A 140 -18.99 -3.90 -9.21
C TYR A 140 -20.44 -4.15 -9.61
N ASN A 141 -21.13 -4.92 -8.79
CA ASN A 141 -22.52 -5.26 -8.98
C ASN A 141 -23.33 -4.77 -7.79
N LEU A 142 -24.54 -4.29 -8.02
CA LEU A 142 -25.51 -4.05 -6.95
C LEU A 142 -26.74 -4.93 -7.15
N GLN A 143 -27.27 -5.47 -6.06
CA GLN A 143 -28.48 -6.28 -6.07
C GLN A 143 -29.31 -6.02 -4.81
N PRO A 144 -30.53 -5.47 -4.94
CA PRO A 144 -31.43 -5.34 -3.80
C PRO A 144 -31.97 -6.70 -3.37
N THR A 145 -32.31 -6.85 -2.09
CA THR A 145 -33.11 -7.98 -1.59
C THR A 145 -34.50 -7.98 -2.20
N ASP A 146 -35.16 -9.13 -2.19
CA ASP A 146 -36.55 -9.27 -2.69
C ASP A 146 -37.53 -8.35 -1.96
N ASP A 147 -37.26 -8.04 -0.69
CA ASP A 147 -38.04 -7.10 0.12
C ASP A 147 -37.59 -5.63 -0.01
N GLY A 148 -36.55 -5.36 -0.81
CA GLY A 148 -36.00 -4.04 -1.10
C GLY A 148 -35.32 -3.35 0.08
N LYS A 149 -35.16 -4.02 1.23
CA LYS A 149 -34.63 -3.39 2.45
C LYS A 149 -33.11 -3.29 2.49
N GLN A 150 -32.40 -4.18 1.80
CA GLN A 150 -30.94 -4.22 1.76
C GLN A 150 -30.44 -4.25 0.33
N VAL A 151 -29.24 -3.74 0.11
CA VAL A 151 -28.54 -3.80 -1.16
C VAL A 151 -27.21 -4.51 -0.94
N TYR A 152 -27.02 -5.62 -1.65
CA TYR A 152 -25.74 -6.30 -1.71
C TYR A 152 -24.87 -5.63 -2.77
N ALA A 153 -23.61 -5.42 -2.42
CA ALA A 153 -22.58 -4.98 -3.34
C ALA A 153 -21.54 -6.09 -3.53
N GLU A 154 -21.01 -6.20 -4.73
CA GLU A 154 -20.00 -7.21 -5.06
C GLU A 154 -19.00 -6.60 -6.03
N PRO A 155 -17.77 -6.27 -5.60
CA PRO A 155 -16.71 -5.88 -6.53
C PRO A 155 -16.30 -7.10 -7.38
N GLU A 156 -16.11 -6.91 -8.69
CA GLU A 156 -15.64 -7.98 -9.57
C GLU A 156 -14.15 -8.27 -9.34
N ASP A 157 -13.34 -7.22 -9.25
CA ASP A 157 -11.96 -7.27 -8.77
C ASP A 157 -11.67 -6.02 -7.93
N SER A 158 -11.17 -6.24 -6.71
CA SER A 158 -10.73 -5.17 -5.79
C SER A 158 -9.29 -5.32 -5.35
N THR A 159 -8.54 -6.28 -5.92
CA THR A 159 -7.20 -6.68 -5.47
C THR A 159 -6.24 -5.50 -5.43
N ASN A 160 -6.19 -4.72 -6.51
CA ASN A 160 -5.31 -3.55 -6.61
C ASN A 160 -5.80 -2.39 -5.73
N ALA A 161 -7.12 -2.19 -5.65
CA ALA A 161 -7.71 -1.16 -4.80
C ALA A 161 -7.31 -1.39 -3.33
N VAL A 162 -7.54 -2.62 -2.86
CA VAL A 162 -7.21 -3.09 -1.50
C VAL A 162 -5.70 -3.05 -1.27
N SER A 163 -4.91 -3.65 -2.16
CA SER A 163 -3.44 -3.73 -2.00
C SER A 163 -2.76 -2.37 -1.99
N GLY A 164 -3.21 -1.41 -2.81
CA GLY A 164 -2.67 -0.06 -2.82
C GLY A 164 -2.92 0.67 -1.50
N ILE A 165 -4.15 0.58 -0.97
CA ILE A 165 -4.51 1.19 0.33
C ILE A 165 -3.72 0.51 1.45
N SER A 166 -3.73 -0.82 1.51
CA SER A 166 -3.04 -1.58 2.56
C SER A 166 -1.55 -1.32 2.55
N LYS A 167 -0.88 -1.29 1.38
CA LYS A 167 0.56 -1.03 1.32
C LYS A 167 0.91 0.42 1.67
N LEU A 168 0.08 1.39 1.29
CA LEU A 168 0.28 2.77 1.73
C LEU A 168 0.20 2.90 3.26
N LEU A 169 -0.84 2.32 3.85
CA LEU A 169 -1.05 2.31 5.31
C LEU A 169 0.09 1.58 6.04
N ASP A 170 0.56 0.47 5.49
CA ASP A 170 1.70 -0.29 6.01
C ASP A 170 2.95 0.59 6.13
N TYR A 171 3.32 1.31 5.07
CA TYR A 171 4.45 2.24 5.13
C TYR A 171 4.22 3.37 6.13
N ALA A 172 3.05 4.00 6.12
CA ALA A 172 2.78 5.12 7.02
C ALA A 172 2.81 4.70 8.49
N LEU A 173 2.13 3.61 8.84
CA LEU A 173 2.05 3.11 10.21
C LEU A 173 3.38 2.51 10.71
N SER A 174 4.18 1.95 9.80
CA SER A 174 5.49 1.39 10.12
C SER A 174 6.63 2.42 10.09
N LYS A 175 6.34 3.72 9.93
CA LYS A 175 7.36 4.79 9.82
C LYS A 175 8.45 4.71 10.87
N ASN A 176 8.08 4.72 12.14
CA ASN A 176 9.05 4.72 13.22
C ASN A 176 9.87 3.41 13.24
N LYS A 177 9.24 2.27 12.93
CA LYS A 177 9.91 0.97 12.85
C LYS A 177 10.96 0.97 11.74
N ILE A 178 10.58 1.38 10.53
CA ILE A 178 11.48 1.42 9.36
C ILE A 178 12.64 2.39 9.58
N ILE A 179 12.36 3.60 10.09
CA ILE A 179 13.41 4.59 10.35
C ILE A 179 14.38 4.10 11.42
N ASN A 180 13.87 3.56 12.53
CA ASN A 180 14.72 3.07 13.61
C ASN A 180 15.56 1.86 13.17
N GLN A 181 15.00 0.95 12.39
CA GLN A 181 15.74 -0.17 11.81
C GLN A 181 16.88 0.34 10.92
N LYS A 182 16.61 1.30 10.03
CA LYS A 182 17.63 1.88 9.14
C LYS A 182 18.69 2.67 9.88
N LEU A 183 18.33 3.32 10.98
CA LEU A 183 19.28 4.01 11.84
C LEU A 183 20.19 3.00 12.54
N GLU A 184 19.65 1.90 13.06
CA GLU A 184 20.44 0.86 13.71
C GLU A 184 21.35 0.12 12.73
N GLU A 185 20.87 -0.20 11.53
CA GLU A 185 21.70 -0.76 10.45
C GLU A 185 22.93 0.13 10.16
N LYS A 186 22.74 1.45 10.06
CA LYS A 186 23.84 2.40 9.86
C LYS A 186 24.81 2.41 11.03
N ARG A 187 24.31 2.34 12.27
CA ARG A 187 25.17 2.33 13.46
C ARG A 187 26.04 1.08 13.51
N ILE A 188 25.47 -0.07 13.14
CA ILE A 188 26.22 -1.33 13.05
C ILE A 188 27.28 -1.23 11.94
N GLU A 189 26.91 -0.73 10.75
CA GLU A 189 27.84 -0.54 9.63
C GLU A 189 29.00 0.42 9.98
N GLU A 190 28.71 1.54 10.64
CA GLU A 190 29.71 2.50 11.12
C GLU A 190 30.66 1.88 12.16
N GLU A 191 30.14 1.09 13.09
CA GLU A 191 30.95 0.39 14.08
C GLU A 191 31.84 -0.67 13.44
N GLU A 192 31.31 -1.48 12.53
CA GLU A 192 32.06 -2.49 11.78
C GLU A 192 33.17 -1.86 10.94
N ALA A 193 32.88 -0.75 10.24
CA ALA A 193 33.87 0.00 9.47
C ALA A 193 34.98 0.57 10.36
N ARG A 194 34.62 1.10 11.55
CA ARG A 194 35.59 1.63 12.53
C ARG A 194 36.49 0.53 13.07
N GLN A 195 35.93 -0.62 13.43
CA GLN A 195 36.70 -1.78 13.91
C GLN A 195 37.63 -2.31 12.82
N ALA A 196 37.15 -2.41 11.58
CA ALA A 196 37.98 -2.82 10.44
C ALA A 196 39.13 -1.84 10.17
N GLU A 197 38.91 -0.53 10.31
CA GLU A 197 39.98 0.47 10.18
C GLU A 197 41.03 0.35 11.29
N LEU A 198 40.62 0.14 12.54
CA LEU A 198 41.53 -0.08 13.67
C LEU A 198 42.40 -1.33 13.44
N MET A 199 41.78 -2.46 13.08
CA MET A 199 42.52 -3.70 12.78
C MET A 199 43.50 -3.52 11.62
N ARG A 200 43.14 -2.75 10.58
CA ARG A 200 44.06 -2.43 9.47
C ARG A 200 45.22 -1.54 9.88
N LYS A 201 45.02 -0.60 10.82
CA LYS A 201 46.10 0.25 11.36
C LYS A 201 47.05 -0.59 12.21
N GLU A 202 46.53 -1.38 13.14
CA GLU A 202 47.32 -2.28 13.97
C GLU A 202 48.16 -3.26 13.14
N GLU A 203 47.59 -3.84 12.08
CA GLU A 203 48.32 -4.76 11.21
C GLU A 203 49.46 -4.06 10.45
N LYS A 204 49.22 -2.85 9.94
CA LYS A 204 50.28 -2.05 9.29
C LYS A 204 51.40 -1.69 10.26
N GLU A 205 51.06 -1.34 11.51
CA GLU A 205 52.04 -1.05 12.55
C GLU A 205 52.85 -2.30 12.92
N ARG A 206 52.21 -3.47 13.07
CA ARG A 206 52.90 -4.74 13.29
C ARG A 206 53.84 -5.09 12.14
N GLN A 207 53.40 -4.96 10.90
CA GLN A 207 54.24 -5.24 9.74
C GLN A 207 55.43 -4.27 9.64
N ALA A 208 55.22 -2.98 9.92
CA ALA A 208 56.30 -2.01 9.96
C ALA A 208 57.32 -2.33 11.06
N GLU A 209 56.86 -2.78 12.23
CA GLU A 209 57.71 -3.17 13.35
C GLU A 209 58.53 -4.43 13.04
N VAL A 210 57.91 -5.47 12.50
CA VAL A 210 58.62 -6.69 12.05
C VAL A 210 59.68 -6.34 11.00
N LYS A 211 59.36 -5.44 10.05
CA LYS A 211 60.32 -5.01 9.03
C LYS A 211 61.49 -4.21 9.61
N ARG A 212 61.24 -3.35 10.61
CA ARG A 212 62.30 -2.64 11.34
C ARG A 212 63.23 -3.62 12.06
N GLN A 213 62.68 -4.61 12.77
CA GLN A 213 63.47 -5.62 13.46
C GLN A 213 64.29 -6.49 12.49
N GLN A 214 63.71 -6.90 11.35
CA GLN A 214 64.46 -7.61 10.31
C GLN A 214 65.61 -6.78 9.75
N THR A 215 65.40 -5.48 9.51
CA THR A 215 66.45 -4.58 9.01
C THR A 215 67.60 -4.46 10.00
N ILE A 216 67.30 -4.37 11.31
CA ILE A 216 68.32 -4.34 12.37
C ILE A 216 69.14 -5.63 12.37
N ILE A 217 68.48 -6.79 12.28
CA ILE A 217 69.12 -8.11 12.25
C ILE A 217 70.00 -8.28 10.98
N GLU A 218 69.54 -7.81 9.82
CA GLU A 218 70.35 -7.82 8.58
C GLU A 218 71.57 -6.92 8.66
N ASP A 219 71.46 -5.74 9.27
CA ASP A 219 72.58 -4.81 9.41
C ASP A 219 73.62 -5.32 10.43
N GLU A 220 73.16 -6.01 11.49
CA GLU A 220 74.04 -6.65 12.49
C GLU A 220 74.75 -7.91 11.95
N MET A 221 74.18 -8.59 10.94
CA MET A 221 74.82 -9.72 10.25
C MET A 221 75.69 -9.31 9.04
N ARG A 222 75.82 -8.01 8.71
CA ARG A 222 76.68 -7.56 7.61
C ARG A 222 78.16 -7.75 8.02
N PRO A 223 78.96 -8.56 7.30
CA PRO A 223 80.37 -8.73 7.65
C PRO A 223 81.09 -7.39 7.50
N THR A 224 81.81 -6.98 8.53
CA THR A 224 82.72 -5.84 8.48
C THR A 224 83.89 -6.18 7.56
N ASP A 225 83.78 -5.82 6.29
CA ASP A 225 84.93 -5.74 5.38
C ASP A 225 85.79 -4.53 5.77
N GLU A 226 86.54 -4.66 6.87
CA GLU A 226 87.81 -3.95 7.04
C GLU A 226 88.93 -4.96 6.76
N MET A 227 89.25 -5.12 5.46
CA MET A 227 90.52 -5.73 5.05
C MET A 227 91.66 -4.76 5.33
N GLU A 228 92.67 -5.30 5.99
CA GLU A 228 94.10 -5.04 5.79
C GLU A 228 94.45 -4.21 4.54
N SER A 229 95.12 -3.08 4.71
CA SER A 229 96.39 -2.82 4.01
C SER A 229 97.03 -1.51 4.46
N THR A 230 98.07 -1.61 5.30
CA THR A 230 99.32 -0.86 5.10
C THR A 230 100.40 -1.40 6.04
N VAL A 231 101.18 -2.36 5.54
CA VAL A 231 102.49 -2.73 6.08
C VAL A 231 103.45 -2.87 4.87
N TRP A 232 104.45 -1.97 4.87
CA TRP A 232 105.60 -1.73 3.97
C TRP A 232 105.33 -1.06 2.61
#